data_AF-A0A1B7N6A4-F1
#
_entry.id   AF-A0A1B7N6A4-F1
#
_cell.length_a   1.000
_cell.length_b   1.000
_cell.length_c   1.000
_cell.angle_alpha   90.00
_cell.angle_beta   90.00
_cell.angle_gamma   90.00
#
_symmetry.space_group_name_H-M   'P 1'
#
loop_
_entity.id
_entity.type
_entity.pdbx_description
1 polymer ?
#
loop_
_entity_poly.entity_id
_entity_poly.type
_entity_poly.pdbx_seq_one_letter_code
_entity_poly.pdbx_strand_id
1 'polypeptide(L)'
;MSTMMTTVPSQENPSLISVSSNYIAPSDPSLPALALQITSLVDSYMIWVGATNQPPESVQNAARSGSLCRDWACAMPAAPGNVGFGPATSLFRSASSDVTFSMAQRLARRFHRQVFLSVDVPVTLISTPRGSSLLFDAEKGIVAALKSLEGERGPEAQ
;
A
#
# COMPACT_ATOMS: atom_id res chain seq x y z
N MET A 1 -27.47 -50.77 -14.86
CA MET A 1 -26.94 -50.43 -13.53
C MET A 1 -25.82 -49.43 -13.74
N SER A 2 -26.05 -48.21 -13.25
CA SER A 2 -25.26 -47.01 -13.48
C SER A 2 -24.13 -46.90 -12.45
N THR A 3 -22.96 -46.42 -12.85
CA THR A 3 -21.94 -45.92 -11.91
C THR A 3 -21.42 -44.61 -12.48
N MET A 4 -21.96 -43.50 -11.97
CA MET A 4 -21.46 -42.17 -12.26
C MET A 4 -20.22 -41.92 -11.40
N MET A 5 -19.10 -41.64 -12.06
CA MET A 5 -17.90 -41.10 -11.43
C MET A 5 -18.18 -39.64 -11.05
N THR A 6 -18.20 -39.36 -9.76
CA THR A 6 -18.27 -38.00 -9.23
C THR A 6 -16.88 -37.37 -9.35
N THR A 7 -16.70 -36.49 -10.34
CA THR A 7 -15.51 -35.64 -10.46
C THR A 7 -15.53 -34.63 -9.32
N VAL A 8 -14.55 -34.71 -8.42
CA VAL A 8 -14.33 -33.72 -7.36
C VAL A 8 -13.84 -32.43 -8.03
N PRO A 9 -14.47 -31.25 -7.80
CA PRO A 9 -13.94 -30.01 -8.34
C PRO A 9 -12.63 -29.67 -7.62
N SER A 10 -11.58 -29.47 -8.43
CA SER A 10 -10.28 -28.97 -8.01
C SER A 10 -10.45 -27.63 -7.30
N GLN A 11 -10.14 -27.61 -6.01
CA GLN A 11 -10.12 -26.41 -5.19
C GLN A 11 -8.91 -25.55 -5.61
N GLU A 12 -9.13 -24.53 -6.45
CA GLU A 12 -8.08 -23.59 -6.83
C GLU A 12 -7.61 -22.79 -5.60
N ASN A 13 -6.29 -22.61 -5.50
CA ASN A 13 -5.55 -22.25 -4.30
C ASN A 13 -6.10 -21.03 -3.52
N PRO A 14 -6.27 -21.11 -2.20
CA PRO A 14 -6.63 -19.95 -1.39
C PRO A 14 -5.44 -18.98 -1.34
N SER A 15 -5.56 -17.88 -2.09
CA SER A 15 -4.99 -16.56 -1.80
C SER A 15 -3.60 -16.53 -1.15
N LEU A 16 -2.58 -16.63 -2.01
CA LEU A 16 -1.17 -16.53 -1.64
C LEU A 16 -0.82 -15.13 -1.10
N ILE A 17 -0.25 -15.08 0.11
CA ILE A 17 0.39 -13.87 0.62
C ILE A 17 1.65 -13.60 -0.22
N SER A 18 1.78 -12.39 -0.75
CA SER A 18 2.94 -11.99 -1.56
C SER A 18 3.57 -10.71 -1.02
N VAL A 19 4.86 -10.51 -1.27
CA VAL A 19 5.56 -9.27 -0.93
C VAL A 19 6.28 -8.76 -2.16
N SER A 20 6.08 -7.50 -2.51
CA SER A 20 6.80 -6.82 -3.57
C SER A 20 7.49 -5.56 -3.03
N SER A 21 8.60 -5.18 -3.64
CA SER A 21 9.34 -3.97 -3.30
C SER A 21 9.65 -3.20 -4.58
N ASN A 22 9.37 -1.90 -4.56
CA ASN A 22 9.45 -1.01 -5.72
C ASN A 22 10.30 0.20 -5.35
N TYR A 23 11.16 0.60 -6.28
CA TYR A 23 11.90 1.85 -6.20
C TYR A 23 11.13 2.96 -6.90
N ILE A 24 10.92 4.08 -6.21
CA ILE A 24 10.30 5.27 -6.75
C ILE A 24 11.39 6.32 -6.90
N ALA A 25 11.75 6.63 -8.14
CA ALA A 25 12.70 7.68 -8.45
C ALA A 25 12.17 9.05 -7.98
N PRO A 26 13.04 9.92 -7.46
CA PRO A 26 12.62 11.25 -7.04
C PRO A 26 12.20 12.08 -8.26
N SER A 27 11.11 12.84 -8.14
CA SER A 27 10.66 13.75 -9.21
C SER A 27 11.58 14.98 -9.38
N ASP A 28 12.32 15.32 -8.32
CA ASP A 28 13.29 16.40 -8.24
C ASP A 28 14.61 15.83 -7.69
N PRO A 29 15.78 16.05 -8.33
CA PRO A 29 17.08 15.56 -7.85
C PRO A 29 17.47 15.98 -6.42
N SER A 30 16.81 17.01 -5.87
CA SER A 30 17.02 17.47 -4.50
C SER A 30 16.21 16.70 -3.45
N LEU A 31 15.27 15.86 -3.88
CA LEU A 31 14.48 14.98 -3.02
C LEU A 31 15.11 13.58 -2.98
N PRO A 32 14.98 12.87 -1.85
CA PRO A 32 15.40 11.48 -1.79
C PRO A 32 14.46 10.60 -2.62
N ALA A 33 15.00 9.49 -3.11
CA ALA A 33 14.19 8.42 -3.65
C ALA A 33 13.31 7.80 -2.54
N LEU A 34 12.23 7.13 -2.96
CA LEU A 34 11.39 6.37 -2.03
C LEU A 34 11.50 4.87 -2.32
N ALA A 35 11.43 4.10 -1.25
CA ALA A 35 11.19 2.68 -1.30
C ALA A 35 9.74 2.41 -0.93
N LEU A 36 9.09 1.53 -1.69
CA LEU A 36 7.73 1.09 -1.47
C LEU A 36 7.73 -0.42 -1.29
N GLN A 37 7.23 -0.90 -0.17
CA GLN A 37 6.98 -2.32 0.05
C GLN A 37 5.48 -2.56 0.17
N ILE A 38 4.97 -3.53 -0.58
CA ILE A 38 3.56 -3.93 -0.55
C ILE A 38 3.50 -5.40 -0.17
N THR A 39 2.77 -5.69 0.89
CA THR A 39 2.37 -7.05 1.26
C THR A 39 0.94 -7.29 0.80
N SER A 40 0.85 -8.12 -0.23
CA SER A 40 -0.30 -8.85 -0.75
C SER A 40 -1.02 -9.68 0.30
N LEU A 41 -2.14 -9.28 0.88
CA LEU A 41 -2.98 -10.20 1.67
C LEU A 41 -4.18 -10.66 0.82
N VAL A 42 -5.08 -11.45 1.39
CA VAL A 42 -6.25 -11.98 0.68
C VAL A 42 -7.11 -10.84 0.13
N ASP A 43 -7.65 -10.00 1.03
CA ASP A 43 -8.53 -8.88 0.71
C ASP A 43 -8.02 -7.53 1.25
N SER A 44 -6.72 -7.44 1.50
CA SER A 44 -6.10 -6.25 2.05
C SER A 44 -4.68 -6.04 1.58
N TYR A 45 -4.20 -4.81 1.76
CA TYR A 45 -2.82 -4.42 1.49
C TYR A 45 -2.18 -3.92 2.78
N MET A 46 -0.98 -4.41 3.07
CA MET A 46 -0.10 -3.80 4.07
C MET A 46 1.06 -3.13 3.36
N ILE A 47 1.13 -1.81 3.47
CA ILE A 47 1.98 -0.94 2.65
C ILE A 47 2.92 -0.16 3.57
N TRP A 48 4.20 -0.19 3.23
CA TRP A 48 5.19 0.70 3.82
C TRP A 48 5.82 1.53 2.70
N VAL A 49 5.92 2.84 2.91
CA VAL A 49 6.66 3.74 2.03
C VAL A 49 7.58 4.62 2.87
N GLY A 50 8.84 4.76 2.44
CA GLY A 50 9.81 5.57 3.16
C GLY A 50 10.93 6.10 2.26
N ALA A 51 11.62 7.13 2.74
CA ALA A 51 12.80 7.65 2.07
C ALA A 51 13.93 6.61 2.10
N THR A 52 14.68 6.47 1.00
CA THR A 52 15.74 5.48 0.88
C THR A 52 17.00 6.05 0.23
N ASN A 53 18.14 5.55 0.70
CA ASN A 53 19.46 5.73 0.05
C ASN A 53 19.90 4.46 -0.70
N GLN A 54 19.08 3.40 -0.68
CA GLN A 54 19.37 2.16 -1.39
C GLN A 54 19.17 2.36 -2.89
N PRO A 55 20.06 1.85 -3.76
CA PRO A 55 19.81 1.81 -5.20
C PRO A 55 18.65 0.85 -5.54
N PRO A 56 18.04 0.99 -6.74
CA PRO A 56 16.90 0.18 -7.17
C PRO A 56 17.08 -1.33 -6.94
N GLU A 57 18.29 -1.84 -7.18
CA GLU A 57 18.60 -3.29 -7.15
C GLU A 57 18.57 -3.89 -5.74
N SER A 58 18.55 -3.02 -4.72
CA SER A 58 18.61 -3.37 -3.30
C SER A 58 17.45 -2.78 -2.48
N VAL A 59 16.42 -2.23 -3.16
CA VAL A 59 15.30 -1.52 -2.54
C VAL A 59 14.52 -2.38 -1.53
N GLN A 60 14.50 -3.70 -1.72
CA GLN A 60 13.94 -4.69 -0.81
C GLN A 60 14.52 -4.62 0.62
N ASN A 61 15.73 -4.08 0.78
CA ASN A 61 16.37 -3.91 2.08
C ASN A 61 15.94 -2.61 2.79
N ALA A 62 15.36 -1.63 2.07
CA ALA A 62 15.05 -0.32 2.63
C ALA A 62 14.04 -0.40 3.79
N ALA A 63 13.02 -1.26 3.68
CA ALA A 63 12.04 -1.47 4.73
C ALA A 63 12.66 -2.03 6.02
N ARG A 64 13.76 -2.80 5.94
CA ARG A 64 14.46 -3.35 7.11
C ARG A 64 15.21 -2.29 7.91
N SER A 65 15.62 -1.21 7.24
CA SER A 65 16.27 -0.05 7.87
C SER A 65 15.28 1.07 8.24
N GLY A 66 14.01 0.93 7.87
CA GLY A 66 12.96 1.91 8.15
C GLY A 66 12.39 1.82 9.56
N SER A 67 11.71 2.88 9.99
CA SER A 67 10.93 2.92 11.22
C SER A 67 9.50 2.43 10.97
N LEU A 68 9.31 1.12 11.15
CA LEU A 68 8.01 0.46 11.00
C LEU A 68 6.96 0.81 12.06
N CYS A 69 7.15 1.81 12.93
CA CYS A 69 6.16 2.17 13.96
C CYS A 69 5.93 3.69 14.08
N ARG A 70 6.45 4.50 13.14
CA ARG A 70 6.40 5.96 13.26
C ARG A 70 5.01 6.53 13.01
N ASP A 71 4.40 6.16 11.90
CA ASP A 71 3.07 6.60 11.51
C ASP A 71 2.38 5.46 10.76
N TRP A 72 1.25 5.01 11.30
CA TRP A 72 0.44 3.94 10.72
C TRP A 72 -1.02 4.28 10.80
N ALA A 73 -1.73 3.99 9.72
CA ALA A 73 -3.17 4.01 9.70
C ALA A 73 -3.72 2.75 9.04
N CYS A 74 -4.90 2.35 9.48
CA CYS A 74 -5.73 1.37 8.81
C CYS A 74 -6.99 2.06 8.31
N ALA A 75 -7.35 1.84 7.06
CA ALA A 75 -8.60 2.29 6.48
C ALA A 75 -9.29 1.15 5.76
N MET A 76 -10.62 1.16 5.79
CA MET A 76 -11.46 0.18 5.10
C MET A 76 -12.35 0.90 4.07
N PRO A 77 -12.78 0.20 3.01
CA PRO A 77 -13.76 0.76 2.10
C PRO A 77 -15.08 1.02 2.83
N ALA A 78 -15.86 1.97 2.31
CA ALA A 78 -17.23 2.14 2.78
C ALA A 78 -18.07 0.91 2.43
N ALA A 79 -19.15 0.68 3.18
CA ALA A 79 -20.11 -0.38 2.84
C ALA A 79 -20.65 -0.19 1.41
N PRO A 80 -20.98 -1.28 0.70
CA PRO A 80 -21.55 -1.20 -0.65
C PRO A 80 -22.74 -0.23 -0.71
N GLY A 81 -22.74 0.65 -1.71
CA GLY A 81 -23.77 1.69 -1.87
C GLY A 81 -23.48 3.02 -1.14
N ASN A 82 -22.41 3.11 -0.35
CA ASN A 82 -21.96 4.37 0.24
C ASN A 82 -20.81 4.99 -0.58
N VAL A 83 -20.97 6.25 -1.00
CA VAL A 83 -20.01 7.00 -1.84
C VAL A 83 -18.90 7.69 -1.00
N GLY A 84 -19.03 7.64 0.33
CA GLY A 84 -18.11 8.27 1.27
C GLY A 84 -16.81 7.50 1.54
N PHE A 85 -16.02 8.02 2.49
CA PHE A 85 -14.92 7.27 3.08
C PHE A 85 -15.47 6.25 4.08
N GLY A 86 -14.89 5.05 4.08
CA GLY A 86 -15.15 4.05 5.11
C GLY A 86 -14.46 4.39 6.44
N PRO A 87 -14.64 3.54 7.46
CA PRO A 87 -13.98 3.71 8.75
C PRO A 87 -12.46 3.64 8.58
N ALA A 88 -11.77 4.48 9.36
CA ALA A 88 -10.31 4.49 9.42
C ALA A 88 -9.85 4.81 10.84
N THR A 89 -8.66 4.33 11.19
CA THR A 89 -8.04 4.50 12.50
C THR A 89 -6.54 4.71 12.36
N SER A 90 -5.98 5.61 13.15
CA SER A 90 -4.52 5.72 13.30
C SER A 90 -4.08 4.68 14.33
N LEU A 91 -3.23 3.74 13.93
CA LEU A 91 -2.67 2.71 14.81
C LEU A 91 -1.48 3.25 15.61
N PHE A 92 -0.61 4.00 14.93
CA PHE A 92 0.48 4.75 15.52
C PHE A 92 0.43 6.15 14.93
N ARG A 93 0.44 7.17 15.79
CA ARG A 93 0.34 8.57 15.35
C ARG A 93 1.57 9.31 15.84
N SER A 94 2.38 9.78 14.89
CA SER A 94 3.37 10.80 15.21
C SER A 94 2.65 12.13 15.44
N ALA A 95 3.05 12.92 16.44
CA ALA A 95 2.45 14.23 16.72
C ALA A 95 2.55 15.23 15.56
N SER A 96 3.34 14.90 14.54
CA SER A 96 3.72 15.76 13.43
C SER A 96 2.90 15.60 12.15
N SER A 97 2.05 14.56 11.98
CA SER A 97 1.34 14.38 10.71
C SER A 97 0.09 13.49 10.78
N ASP A 98 -0.95 13.89 10.03
CA ASP A 98 -2.16 13.09 9.74
C ASP A 98 -2.18 12.60 8.27
N VAL A 99 -1.04 12.68 7.57
CA VAL A 99 -0.95 12.33 6.15
C VAL A 99 -1.28 10.86 5.92
N THR A 100 -0.71 9.96 6.75
CA THR A 100 -0.91 8.51 6.65
C THR A 100 -2.39 8.13 6.76
N PHE A 101 -3.12 8.76 7.69
CA PHE A 101 -4.56 8.54 7.86
C PHE A 101 -5.35 8.91 6.61
N SER A 102 -5.17 10.14 6.13
CA SER A 102 -5.92 10.63 4.96
C SER A 102 -5.58 9.85 3.68
N MET A 103 -4.31 9.44 3.54
CA MET A 103 -3.83 8.67 2.38
C MET A 103 -4.41 7.25 2.42
N ALA A 104 -4.41 6.59 3.57
CA ALA A 104 -5.03 5.27 3.73
C ALA A 104 -6.52 5.30 3.34
N GLN A 105 -7.28 6.31 3.77
CA GLN A 105 -8.69 6.47 3.40
C GLN A 105 -8.89 6.61 1.88
N ARG A 106 -8.06 7.41 1.21
CA ARG A 106 -8.13 7.57 -0.25
C ARG A 106 -7.82 6.27 -0.98
N LEU A 107 -6.81 5.52 -0.52
CA LEU A 107 -6.43 4.23 -1.10
C LEU A 107 -7.52 3.19 -0.89
N ALA A 108 -8.03 3.04 0.33
CA ALA A 108 -9.09 2.07 0.64
C ALA A 108 -10.38 2.34 -0.16
N ARG A 109 -10.75 3.62 -0.31
CA ARG A 109 -11.89 4.01 -1.17
C ARG A 109 -11.63 3.70 -2.64
N ARG A 110 -10.40 3.89 -3.12
CA ARG A 110 -10.05 3.72 -4.53
C ARG A 110 -9.96 2.26 -4.96
N PHE A 111 -9.36 1.42 -4.13
CA PHE A 111 -9.11 0.01 -4.46
C PHE A 111 -10.17 -0.93 -3.88
N HIS A 112 -11.12 -0.41 -3.09
CA HIS A 112 -12.16 -1.20 -2.43
C HIS A 112 -11.61 -2.36 -1.57
N ARG A 113 -10.42 -2.16 -0.98
CA ARG A 113 -9.74 -3.11 -0.09
C ARG A 113 -9.38 -2.44 1.24
N GLN A 114 -9.22 -3.22 2.29
CA GLN A 114 -8.63 -2.71 3.54
C GLN A 114 -7.15 -2.38 3.30
N VAL A 115 -6.70 -1.22 3.78
CA VAL A 115 -5.33 -0.74 3.60
C VAL A 115 -4.73 -0.42 4.96
N PHE A 116 -3.65 -1.12 5.29
CA PHE A 116 -2.72 -0.75 6.35
C PHE A 116 -1.57 0.03 5.70
N LEU A 117 -1.39 1.28 6.06
CA LEU A 117 -0.39 2.15 5.47
C LEU A 117 0.56 2.66 6.54
N SER A 118 1.84 2.62 6.24
CA SER A 118 2.90 3.32 6.97
C SER A 118 3.65 4.29 6.06
N VAL A 119 3.80 5.52 6.53
CA VAL A 119 4.61 6.54 5.87
C VAL A 119 5.81 6.86 6.76
N ASP A 120 6.96 6.33 6.40
CA ASP A 120 8.23 6.55 7.09
C ASP A 120 9.07 7.59 6.35
N VAL A 121 8.59 8.83 6.34
CA VAL A 121 9.32 9.98 5.82
C VAL A 121 9.76 10.85 7.00
N PRO A 122 11.07 11.12 7.17
CA PRO A 122 11.55 12.02 8.22
C PRO A 122 10.84 13.38 8.21
N VAL A 123 10.43 13.85 9.39
CA VAL A 123 9.78 15.17 9.56
C VAL A 123 10.64 16.30 8.99
N THR A 124 11.97 16.17 9.04
CA THR A 124 12.90 17.12 8.43
C THR A 124 12.69 17.31 6.93
N LEU A 125 12.19 16.29 6.22
CA LEU A 125 11.85 16.37 4.79
C LEU A 125 10.42 16.89 4.59
N ILE A 126 9.48 16.45 5.45
CA ILE A 126 8.06 16.84 5.37
C ILE A 126 7.88 18.34 5.65
N SER A 127 8.62 18.90 6.61
CA SER A 127 8.52 20.30 6.99
C SER A 127 9.11 21.28 5.97
N THR A 128 9.77 20.78 4.92
CA THR A 128 10.25 21.63 3.82
C THR A 128 9.12 21.98 2.85
N PRO A 129 9.22 23.08 2.08
CA PRO A 129 8.25 23.40 1.02
C PRO A 129 8.05 22.29 -0.02
N ARG A 130 9.00 21.36 -0.13
CA ARG A 130 8.98 20.21 -1.06
C ARG A 130 8.44 18.93 -0.43
N GLY A 131 8.14 18.94 0.88
CA GLY A 131 7.62 17.78 1.59
C GLY A 131 6.26 17.31 1.05
N SER A 132 5.41 18.24 0.60
CA SER A 132 4.13 17.91 -0.05
C SER A 132 4.34 17.20 -1.39
N SER A 133 5.34 17.61 -2.19
CA SER A 133 5.70 16.94 -3.44
C SER A 133 6.19 15.52 -3.19
N LEU A 134 7.04 15.32 -2.16
CA LEU A 134 7.53 13.99 -1.80
C LEU A 134 6.40 13.04 -1.37
N LEU A 135 5.46 13.54 -0.57
CA LEU A 135 4.28 12.77 -0.14
C LEU A 135 3.31 12.48 -1.31
N PHE A 136 3.20 13.42 -2.25
CA PHE A 136 2.43 13.21 -3.47
C PHE A 136 3.08 12.14 -4.36
N ASP A 137 4.40 12.16 -4.52
CA ASP A 137 5.14 11.14 -5.26
C ASP A 137 5.01 9.76 -4.60
N ALA A 138 5.02 9.71 -3.26
CA ALA A 138 4.74 8.49 -2.50
C ALA A 138 3.35 7.93 -2.85
N GLU A 139 2.30 8.75 -2.74
CA GLU A 139 0.93 8.31 -3.04
C GLU A 139 0.76 7.90 -4.51
N LYS A 140 1.37 8.65 -5.44
CA LYS A 140 1.37 8.32 -6.87
C LYS A 140 2.07 6.98 -7.13
N GLY A 141 3.20 6.73 -6.50
CA GLY A 141 3.94 5.47 -6.59
C GLY A 141 3.14 4.30 -6.05
N ILE A 142 2.49 4.47 -4.90
CA ILE A 142 1.59 3.46 -4.32
C ILE A 142 0.45 3.14 -5.30
N VAL A 143 -0.22 4.16 -5.83
CA VAL A 143 -1.32 3.98 -6.78
C VAL A 143 -0.86 3.24 -8.03
N ALA A 144 0.31 3.59 -8.57
CA ALA A 144 0.84 2.93 -9.76
C ALA A 144 1.11 1.45 -9.49
N ALA A 145 1.79 1.13 -8.38
CA ALA A 145 2.10 -0.24 -8.01
C ALA A 145 0.86 -1.09 -7.73
N LEU A 146 -0.12 -0.56 -6.99
CA LEU A 146 -1.37 -1.28 -6.71
C LEU A 146 -2.20 -1.51 -7.99
N LYS A 147 -2.21 -0.56 -8.93
CA LYS A 147 -2.87 -0.77 -10.23
C LYS A 147 -2.24 -1.91 -11.03
N SER A 148 -0.91 -2.02 -11.00
CA SER A 148 -0.21 -3.13 -11.66
C SER A 148 -0.61 -4.47 -11.03
N LEU A 149 -0.68 -4.56 -9.70
CA LEU A 149 -1.08 -5.77 -8.98
C LEU A 149 -2.55 -6.17 -9.24
N GLU A 150 -3.48 -5.23 -9.26
CA GLU A 150 -4.89 -5.50 -9.59
C GLU A 150 -5.07 -5.86 -11.09
N GLY A 151 -4.24 -5.28 -11.97
CA GLY A 151 -4.21 -5.63 -13.39
C GLY A 151 -3.77 -7.07 -13.65
N GLU A 152 -2.86 -7.61 -12.83
CA GLU A 152 -2.46 -9.02 -12.85
C GLU A 152 -3.54 -9.95 -12.30
N ARG A 153 -4.39 -9.48 -11.37
CA ARG A 153 -5.46 -10.29 -10.77
C ARG A 153 -6.72 -10.44 -11.63
N GLY A 154 -6.91 -9.61 -12.65
CA GLY A 154 -8.11 -9.64 -13.49
C GLY A 154 -9.39 -9.29 -12.70
N PRO A 155 -10.49 -8.92 -13.39
CA PRO A 155 -11.72 -8.56 -12.71
C PRO A 155 -12.42 -9.83 -12.21
N GLU A 156 -12.17 -10.21 -10.96
CA GLU A 156 -13.07 -11.13 -10.26
C GLU A 156 -14.43 -10.46 -10.11
N ALA A 157 -15.45 -11.20 -10.54
CA ALA A 157 -16.82 -10.76 -10.79
C ALA A 157 -17.43 -9.94 -9.63
N GLN A 158 -17.99 -8.78 -9.99
CA GLN A 158 -19.11 -8.17 -9.26
C GLN A 158 -20.42 -8.81 -9.70
#